data_AF-A0ABD3Y384-F1
#
_entry.id   AF-A0ABD3Y384-F1
#
_cell.length_a   1.000
_cell.length_b   1.000
_cell.length_c   1.000
_cell.angle_alpha   90.00
_cell.angle_beta   90.00
_cell.angle_gamma   90.00
#
_symmetry.space_group_name_H-M   'P 1'
#
loop_
_entity.id
_entity.type
_entity.pdbx_description
1 polymer ?
#
loop_
_entity_poly.entity_id
_entity_poly.type
_entity_poly.pdbx_seq_one_letter_code
_entity_poly.pdbx_strand_id
1 'polypeptide(L)'
;TEDLFPHNNSKVVTEKGTKYIDAYPYSSDIKQWVQKEGRTIVPEFDHAMFFTGYELYKNSIDDTHIKGCSPVAGVCVDAKKVSLIKSKHYYRTVLTATHELGHNLGAQHDGKADAKCPPDERFIMYIYLPKLNRTTPYYRNTWLFSNCSVESFKKTLISKECVKKKGSVYNEEEWMMFMMKEAGDVFTPSMQCFINYGPHNVHYG
;
A
#
# COMPACT_ATOMS: atom_id res chain seq x y z
N THR A 1 2.87 -5.02 -22.58
CA THR A 1 1.58 -4.50 -22.10
C THR A 1 1.73 -3.01 -21.95
N GLU A 2 0.91 -2.24 -22.65
CA GLU A 2 0.87 -0.79 -22.51
C GLU A 2 0.36 -0.43 -21.10
N ASP A 3 0.87 0.65 -20.51
CA ASP A 3 0.36 1.11 -19.22
C ASP A 3 -1.11 1.49 -19.37
N LEU A 4 -1.94 0.90 -18.51
CA LEU A 4 -3.36 1.23 -18.42
C LEU A 4 -3.59 2.61 -17.76
N PHE A 5 -2.58 3.19 -17.12
CA PHE A 5 -2.71 4.44 -16.38
C PHE A 5 -2.03 5.61 -17.11
N PRO A 6 -2.67 6.79 -17.16
CA PRO A 6 -2.11 7.93 -17.86
C PRO A 6 -0.87 8.48 -17.16
N HIS A 7 0.06 9.02 -17.94
CA HIS A 7 1.29 9.68 -17.51
C HIS A 7 1.29 11.17 -17.90
N ASN A 8 0.26 11.90 -17.43
CA ASN A 8 0.08 13.31 -17.80
C ASN A 8 1.14 14.23 -17.19
N ASN A 9 1.56 13.93 -15.95
CA ASN A 9 2.54 14.71 -15.20
C ASN A 9 3.80 13.88 -14.86
N SER A 10 3.66 12.56 -14.80
CA SER A 10 4.76 11.64 -14.52
C SER A 10 5.52 11.26 -15.80
N LYS A 11 6.80 10.90 -15.63
CA LYS A 11 7.66 10.41 -16.72
C LYS A 11 8.33 9.12 -16.30
N VAL A 12 8.28 8.12 -17.18
CA VAL A 12 8.99 6.85 -16.99
C VAL A 12 10.42 7.01 -17.48
N VAL A 13 11.38 6.69 -16.61
CA VAL A 13 12.81 6.62 -16.95
C VAL A 13 13.24 5.16 -16.95
N THR A 14 14.00 4.71 -17.93
CA THR A 14 14.50 3.33 -17.98
C THR A 14 16.02 3.31 -17.84
N GLU A 15 16.52 2.59 -16.84
CA GLU A 15 17.96 2.37 -16.65
C GLU A 15 18.22 0.88 -16.38
N LYS A 16 19.13 0.27 -17.15
CA LYS A 16 19.55 -1.14 -17.01
C LYS A 16 18.36 -2.11 -16.93
N GLY A 17 17.31 -1.86 -17.72
CA GLY A 17 16.09 -2.66 -17.77
C GLY A 17 15.08 -2.41 -16.63
N THR A 18 15.41 -1.56 -15.64
CA THR A 18 14.48 -1.14 -14.60
C THR A 18 13.76 0.13 -15.03
N LYS A 19 12.43 0.16 -14.87
CA LYS A 19 11.62 1.34 -15.13
C LYS A 19 11.35 2.09 -13.82
N TYR A 20 11.66 3.37 -13.80
CA TYR A 20 11.56 4.29 -12.67
C TYR A 20 10.49 5.34 -12.93
N ILE A 21 9.82 5.78 -11.87
CA ILE A 21 8.84 6.86 -11.96
C ILE A 21 8.81 7.69 -10.66
N ASP A 22 8.68 9.01 -10.78
CA ASP A 22 8.53 9.86 -9.60
C ASP A 22 7.16 9.60 -8.95
N ALA A 23 7.19 9.25 -7.67
CA ALA A 23 6.00 8.84 -6.93
C ALA A 23 4.93 9.93 -6.84
N TYR A 24 5.32 11.21 -6.72
CA TYR A 24 4.36 12.29 -6.46
C TYR A 24 3.59 12.72 -7.71
N PRO A 25 4.22 12.99 -8.87
CA PRO A 25 3.52 13.20 -10.12
C PRO A 25 2.67 11.99 -10.52
N TYR A 26 3.17 10.76 -10.31
CA TYR A 26 2.40 9.57 -10.68
C TYR A 26 1.17 9.37 -9.79
N SER A 27 1.31 9.60 -8.48
CA SER A 27 0.14 9.68 -7.58
C SER A 27 -0.86 10.75 -8.05
N SER A 28 -0.37 11.90 -8.55
CA SER A 28 -1.24 12.95 -9.13
C SER A 28 -2.02 12.46 -10.35
N ASP A 29 -1.35 11.76 -11.26
CA ASP A 29 -1.97 11.22 -12.48
C ASP A 29 -3.07 10.19 -12.14
N ILE A 30 -2.80 9.29 -11.20
CA ILE A 30 -3.79 8.30 -10.70
C ILE A 30 -5.02 9.01 -10.13
N LYS A 31 -4.83 10.04 -9.30
CA LYS A 31 -5.93 10.81 -8.71
C LYS A 31 -6.79 11.48 -9.77
N GLN A 32 -6.18 12.03 -10.81
CA GLN A 32 -6.89 12.66 -11.93
C GLN A 32 -7.64 11.62 -12.78
N TRP A 33 -7.01 10.47 -13.06
CA TRP A 33 -7.64 9.38 -13.78
C TRP A 33 -8.87 8.88 -13.06
N VAL A 34 -8.78 8.64 -11.74
CA VAL A 34 -9.91 8.23 -10.90
C VAL A 34 -11.06 9.23 -10.94
N GLN A 35 -10.79 10.53 -11.01
CA GLN A 35 -11.85 11.55 -11.08
C GLN A 35 -12.54 11.63 -12.44
N LYS A 36 -11.84 11.26 -13.51
CA LYS A 36 -12.34 11.38 -14.89
C LYS A 36 -12.85 10.04 -15.40
N GLU A 37 -11.93 9.21 -15.86
CA GLU A 37 -12.22 7.96 -16.57
C GLU A 37 -12.58 6.84 -15.60
N GLY A 38 -11.88 6.76 -14.47
CA GLY A 38 -12.06 5.69 -13.49
C GLY A 38 -13.50 5.56 -12.99
N ARG A 39 -14.25 6.67 -12.84
CA ARG A 39 -15.65 6.63 -12.38
C ARG A 39 -16.58 5.80 -13.27
N THR A 40 -16.24 5.62 -14.53
CA THR A 40 -17.03 4.84 -15.49
C THR A 40 -16.56 3.40 -15.63
N ILE A 41 -15.34 3.10 -15.17
CA ILE A 41 -14.65 1.83 -15.39
C ILE A 41 -14.64 0.98 -14.11
N VAL A 42 -14.41 1.61 -12.95
CA VAL A 42 -14.37 0.91 -11.67
C VAL A 42 -15.70 1.09 -10.90
N PRO A 43 -16.21 0.03 -10.23
CA PRO A 43 -17.41 0.12 -9.39
C PRO A 43 -17.29 1.20 -8.30
N GLU A 44 -18.39 1.57 -7.65
CA GLU A 44 -18.32 2.49 -6.50
C GLU A 44 -17.38 1.93 -5.41
N PHE A 45 -16.49 2.78 -4.88
CA PHE A 45 -15.51 2.39 -3.87
C PHE A 45 -15.27 3.52 -2.85
N ASP A 46 -14.95 3.13 -1.62
CA ASP A 46 -14.62 4.06 -0.53
C ASP A 46 -13.14 4.42 -0.49
N HIS A 47 -12.30 3.50 -0.98
CA HIS A 47 -10.86 3.62 -1.17
C HIS A 47 -10.39 2.69 -2.31
N ALA A 48 -9.43 3.12 -3.13
CA ALA A 48 -8.81 2.30 -4.17
C ALA A 48 -7.29 2.25 -4.01
N MET A 49 -6.69 1.07 -4.20
CA MET A 49 -5.24 0.87 -4.15
C MET A 49 -4.70 0.55 -5.53
N PHE A 50 -3.67 1.28 -5.95
CA PHE A 50 -3.01 1.13 -7.24
C PHE A 50 -1.64 0.50 -7.04
N PHE A 51 -1.47 -0.73 -7.52
CA PHE A 51 -0.22 -1.45 -7.43
C PHE A 51 0.58 -1.25 -8.72
N THR A 52 1.86 -0.89 -8.60
CA THR A 52 2.74 -0.70 -9.75
C THR A 52 4.02 -1.54 -9.64
N GLY A 53 4.50 -2.01 -10.79
CA GLY A 53 5.82 -2.62 -10.93
C GLY A 53 6.95 -1.60 -11.09
N TYR A 54 6.62 -0.30 -11.21
CA TYR A 54 7.62 0.76 -11.30
C TYR A 54 8.47 0.89 -10.05
N GLU A 55 9.76 1.16 -10.22
CA GLU A 55 10.61 1.62 -9.12
C GLU A 55 10.25 3.08 -8.81
N LEU A 56 9.59 3.29 -7.68
CA LEU A 56 9.20 4.63 -7.24
C LEU A 56 10.43 5.36 -6.68
N TYR A 57 10.57 6.63 -7.05
CA TYR A 57 11.60 7.51 -6.51
C TYR A 57 11.05 8.87 -6.10
N LYS A 58 11.87 9.63 -5.36
CA LYS A 58 11.62 11.04 -5.00
C LYS A 58 12.81 11.89 -5.43
N ASN A 59 12.59 12.99 -6.14
CA ASN A 59 13.61 13.94 -6.62
C ASN A 59 14.59 13.37 -7.67
N SER A 60 15.20 12.20 -7.44
CA SER A 60 16.16 11.52 -8.32
C SER A 60 15.97 10.00 -8.28
N ILE A 61 16.32 9.30 -9.36
CA ILE A 61 16.27 7.84 -9.49
C ILE A 61 17.19 7.10 -8.49
N ASP A 62 18.11 7.81 -7.83
CA ASP A 62 18.94 7.27 -6.75
C ASP A 62 18.20 7.20 -5.39
N ASP A 63 17.14 8.01 -5.19
CA ASP A 63 16.34 8.02 -3.96
C ASP A 63 15.06 7.20 -4.13
N THR A 64 15.22 5.88 -4.03
CA THR A 64 14.15 4.87 -4.21
C THR A 64 13.56 4.38 -2.91
N HIS A 65 13.74 5.12 -1.81
CA HIS A 65 13.26 4.68 -0.48
C HIS A 65 11.74 4.65 -0.39
N ILE A 66 11.05 5.46 -1.19
CA ILE A 66 9.60 5.53 -1.22
C ILE A 66 9.00 4.22 -1.77
N LYS A 67 8.04 3.66 -1.03
CA LYS A 67 7.37 2.40 -1.39
C LYS A 67 5.88 2.57 -1.66
N GLY A 68 5.31 3.68 -1.23
CA GLY A 68 3.94 4.04 -1.53
C GLY A 68 3.68 5.52 -1.31
N CYS A 69 2.48 5.95 -1.68
CA CYS A 69 1.97 7.31 -1.47
C CYS A 69 0.46 7.26 -1.26
N SER A 70 -0.01 7.83 -0.15
CA SER A 70 -1.43 7.97 0.13
C SER A 70 -1.74 9.33 0.80
N PRO A 71 -2.80 10.02 0.37
CA PRO A 71 -3.30 11.21 1.05
C PRO A 71 -3.76 10.87 2.47
N VAL A 72 -3.40 11.72 3.45
CA VAL A 72 -3.88 11.53 4.82
C VAL A 72 -5.37 11.88 4.94
N ALA A 73 -6.14 11.03 5.61
CA ALA A 73 -7.59 11.18 5.81
C ALA A 73 -8.39 11.32 4.50
N GLY A 74 -7.92 10.62 3.45
CA GLY A 74 -8.51 10.66 2.11
C GLY A 74 -9.75 9.80 1.90
N VAL A 75 -10.09 8.91 2.83
CA VAL A 75 -11.22 7.98 2.69
C VAL A 75 -12.55 8.72 2.48
N CYS A 76 -13.36 8.22 1.56
CA CYS A 76 -14.59 8.86 1.05
C CYS A 76 -14.40 10.26 0.43
N VAL A 77 -13.18 10.75 0.20
CA VAL A 77 -12.96 12.09 -0.37
C VAL A 77 -12.51 11.95 -1.82
N ASP A 78 -13.25 12.55 -2.74
CA ASP A 78 -12.91 12.56 -4.16
C ASP A 78 -11.47 13.02 -4.42
N ALA A 79 -10.81 12.38 -5.37
CA ALA A 79 -9.36 12.48 -5.65
C ALA A 79 -8.41 12.15 -4.48
N LYS A 80 -8.89 11.87 -3.27
CA LYS A 80 -8.02 11.54 -2.12
C LYS A 80 -8.18 10.11 -1.63
N LYS A 81 -9.27 9.43 -2.02
CA LYS A 81 -9.57 8.03 -1.68
C LYS A 81 -8.75 7.01 -2.47
N VAL A 82 -7.46 7.29 -2.69
CA VAL A 82 -6.55 6.41 -3.44
C VAL A 82 -5.20 6.26 -2.75
N SER A 83 -4.57 5.10 -2.90
CA SER A 83 -3.17 4.85 -2.52
C SER A 83 -2.39 4.34 -3.73
N LEU A 84 -1.13 4.75 -3.87
CA LEU A 84 -0.16 4.17 -4.79
C LEU A 84 0.79 3.25 -4.00
N ILE A 85 0.96 2.01 -4.45
CA ILE A 85 1.80 1.00 -3.81
C ILE A 85 2.78 0.46 -4.84
N LYS A 86 4.07 0.50 -4.51
CA LYS A 86 5.09 -0.24 -5.22
C LYS A 86 4.96 -1.72 -4.88
N SER A 87 4.62 -2.53 -5.88
CA SER A 87 4.49 -3.97 -5.75
C SER A 87 5.77 -4.67 -6.19
N LYS A 88 6.71 -4.81 -5.25
CA LYS A 88 7.93 -5.60 -5.43
C LYS A 88 8.12 -6.45 -4.18
N HIS A 89 8.07 -7.77 -4.35
CA HIS A 89 8.08 -8.78 -3.28
C HIS A 89 6.76 -8.85 -2.49
N TYR A 90 6.12 -10.02 -2.44
CA TYR A 90 4.73 -10.21 -1.98
C TYR A 90 4.49 -9.67 -0.57
N TYR A 91 5.26 -10.17 0.40
CA TYR A 91 4.99 -9.92 1.80
C TYR A 91 5.24 -8.47 2.25
N ARG A 92 6.24 -7.82 1.65
CA ARG A 92 6.52 -6.39 1.91
C ARG A 92 5.48 -5.48 1.26
N THR A 93 4.89 -5.92 0.15
CA THR A 93 3.83 -5.19 -0.54
C THR A 93 2.59 -5.09 0.35
N VAL A 94 2.23 -6.16 1.07
CA VAL A 94 1.12 -6.14 2.05
C VAL A 94 1.37 -5.11 3.15
N LEU A 95 2.55 -5.11 3.77
CA LEU A 95 2.89 -4.11 4.80
C LEU A 95 2.84 -2.68 4.26
N THR A 96 3.35 -2.47 3.05
CA THR A 96 3.29 -1.16 2.38
C THR A 96 1.84 -0.74 2.11
N ALA A 97 1.02 -1.62 1.55
CA ALA A 97 -0.38 -1.35 1.29
C ALA A 97 -1.16 -1.01 2.57
N THR A 98 -0.90 -1.75 3.67
CA THR A 98 -1.51 -1.48 4.97
C THR A 98 -1.04 -0.14 5.56
N HIS A 99 0.23 0.22 5.39
CA HIS A 99 0.77 1.53 5.78
C HIS A 99 0.08 2.67 5.02
N GLU A 100 -0.02 2.56 3.70
CA GLU A 100 -0.68 3.57 2.85
C GLU A 100 -2.19 3.67 3.11
N LEU A 101 -2.84 2.54 3.44
CA LEU A 101 -4.22 2.55 3.93
C LEU A 101 -4.32 3.31 5.25
N GLY A 102 -3.38 3.08 6.18
CA GLY A 102 -3.31 3.80 7.45
C GLY A 102 -3.26 5.31 7.26
N HIS A 103 -2.44 5.80 6.32
CA HIS A 103 -2.50 7.21 5.92
C HIS A 103 -3.90 7.62 5.45
N ASN A 104 -4.53 6.86 4.55
CA ASN A 104 -5.85 7.23 4.02
C ASN A 104 -6.95 7.25 5.09
N LEU A 105 -6.82 6.39 6.11
CA LEU A 105 -7.67 6.35 7.29
C LEU A 105 -7.33 7.45 8.32
N GLY A 106 -6.27 8.23 8.11
CA GLY A 106 -5.97 9.45 8.85
C GLY A 106 -4.72 9.42 9.71
N ALA A 107 -4.00 8.31 9.81
CA ALA A 107 -2.77 8.26 10.60
C ALA A 107 -1.63 9.03 9.92
N GLN A 108 -0.79 9.67 10.75
CA GLN A 108 0.55 10.11 10.37
C GLN A 108 1.55 9.00 10.74
N HIS A 109 2.82 9.19 10.39
CA HIS A 109 3.86 8.31 10.93
C HIS A 109 3.91 8.38 12.46
N ASP A 110 4.15 7.24 13.09
CA ASP A 110 4.50 7.20 14.52
C ASP A 110 5.77 8.03 14.76
N GLY A 111 5.79 8.80 15.86
CA GLY A 111 6.87 9.73 16.20
C GLY A 111 6.82 11.10 15.51
N LYS A 112 5.88 11.36 14.59
CA LYS A 112 5.79 12.64 13.86
C LYS A 112 4.87 13.68 14.51
N ALA A 113 3.75 13.26 15.09
CA ALA A 113 2.68 14.16 15.54
C ALA A 113 2.44 14.17 17.06
N ASP A 114 2.85 13.13 17.78
CA ASP A 114 2.68 12.99 19.23
C ASP A 114 3.84 12.13 19.78
N ALA A 115 4.39 12.50 20.94
CA ALA A 115 5.41 11.71 21.63
C ALA A 115 4.85 10.41 22.23
N LYS A 116 3.52 10.26 22.28
CA LYS A 116 2.84 9.06 22.82
C LYS A 116 3.11 7.76 22.05
N CYS A 117 3.39 7.83 20.76
CA CYS A 117 3.69 6.65 19.95
C CYS A 117 5.08 6.82 19.34
N PRO A 118 6.12 6.33 20.02
CA PRO A 118 7.49 6.55 19.59
C PRO A 118 7.83 5.64 18.40
N PRO A 119 8.70 6.10 17.48
CA PRO A 119 8.97 5.38 16.23
C PRO A 119 9.77 4.08 16.43
N ASP A 120 10.45 3.92 17.57
CA ASP A 120 11.26 2.75 17.89
C ASP A 120 10.43 1.49 18.23
N GLU A 121 9.14 1.66 18.56
CA GLU A 121 8.17 0.57 18.74
C GLU A 121 7.73 -0.08 17.43
N ARG A 122 8.07 0.50 16.27
CA ARG A 122 7.99 -0.13 14.93
C ARG A 122 6.62 -0.73 14.57
N PHE A 123 5.55 -0.05 14.97
CA PHE A 123 4.21 -0.32 14.46
C PHE A 123 4.12 -0.06 12.94
N ILE A 124 3.01 -0.46 12.31
CA ILE A 124 2.81 -0.34 10.86
C ILE A 124 3.11 1.08 10.34
N MET A 125 2.78 2.13 11.11
CA MET A 125 2.99 3.53 10.71
C MET A 125 4.41 4.05 10.98
N TYR A 126 5.39 3.16 11.22
CA TYR A 126 6.80 3.53 11.22
C TYR A 126 7.25 3.98 9.82
N ILE A 127 8.03 5.07 9.76
CA ILE A 127 8.44 5.71 8.49
C ILE A 127 9.31 4.82 7.58
N TYR A 128 9.97 3.81 8.13
CA TYR A 128 10.77 2.86 7.35
C TYR A 128 10.10 1.50 7.32
N LEU A 129 10.30 0.77 6.22
CA LEU A 129 9.86 -0.62 6.16
C LEU A 129 10.56 -1.43 7.27
N PRO A 130 9.80 -2.16 8.10
CA PRO A 130 10.36 -2.91 9.19
C PRO A 130 11.25 -4.07 8.69
N LYS A 131 12.35 -4.29 9.41
CA LYS A 131 13.18 -5.49 9.21
C LYS A 131 12.49 -6.67 9.88
N LEU A 132 12.09 -7.64 9.08
CA LEU A 132 11.41 -8.86 9.51
C LEU A 132 12.40 -9.90 10.08
N ASN A 133 13.15 -9.50 11.10
CA ASN A 133 14.03 -10.40 11.84
C ASN A 133 13.48 -10.55 13.26
N ARG A 134 13.24 -11.80 13.69
CA ARG A 134 12.68 -12.13 15.01
C ARG A 134 13.54 -11.66 16.19
N THR A 135 14.83 -11.37 15.97
CA THR A 135 15.72 -10.79 16.99
C THR A 135 15.59 -9.27 17.11
N THR A 136 14.85 -8.63 16.20
CA THR A 136 14.60 -7.19 16.25
C THR A 136 13.65 -6.87 17.41
N PRO A 137 13.98 -5.91 18.29
CA PRO A 137 13.03 -5.41 19.28
C PRO A 137 11.71 -5.00 18.62
N TYR A 138 10.59 -5.31 19.28
CA TYR A 138 9.25 -4.99 18.80
C TYR A 138 8.86 -5.59 17.44
N TYR A 139 9.53 -6.66 16.97
CA TYR A 139 9.21 -7.27 15.66
C TYR A 139 7.73 -7.63 15.48
N ARG A 140 7.02 -7.97 16.56
CA ARG A 140 5.58 -8.31 16.51
C ARG A 140 4.71 -7.10 16.18
N ASN A 141 5.15 -5.89 16.54
CA ASN A 141 4.41 -4.65 16.30
C ASN A 141 4.34 -4.30 14.81
N THR A 142 5.22 -4.86 13.97
CA THR A 142 5.17 -4.72 12.51
C THR A 142 3.83 -5.13 11.89
N TRP A 143 3.03 -5.93 12.61
CA TRP A 143 1.71 -6.40 12.19
C TRP A 143 0.55 -5.65 12.85
N LEU A 144 0.83 -4.62 13.63
CA LEU A 144 -0.13 -3.91 14.46
C LEU A 144 -0.09 -2.41 14.16
N PHE A 145 -1.23 -1.75 14.33
CA PHE A 145 -1.30 -0.30 14.40
C PHE A 145 -1.08 0.17 15.84
N SER A 146 -0.37 1.28 16.02
CA SER A 146 -0.22 1.95 17.31
C SER A 146 -1.56 2.52 17.80
N ASN A 147 -1.68 2.82 19.10
CA ASN A 147 -2.87 3.50 19.63
C ASN A 147 -3.10 4.86 18.97
N CYS A 148 -2.05 5.62 18.65
CA CYS A 148 -2.18 6.91 17.95
C CYS A 148 -2.76 6.76 16.54
N SER A 149 -2.38 5.68 15.84
CA SER A 149 -2.96 5.34 14.54
C SER A 149 -4.45 5.04 14.68
N VAL A 150 -4.82 4.20 15.64
CA VAL A 150 -6.22 3.81 15.90
C VAL A 150 -7.09 5.03 16.29
N GLU A 151 -6.57 5.95 17.11
CA GLU A 151 -7.26 7.19 17.46
C GLU A 151 -7.50 8.08 16.22
N SER A 152 -6.49 8.20 15.36
CA SER A 152 -6.59 8.95 14.10
C SER A 152 -7.63 8.33 13.15
N PHE A 153 -7.70 6.99 13.10
CA PHE A 153 -8.72 6.27 12.33
C PHE A 153 -10.12 6.57 12.85
N LYS A 154 -10.34 6.45 14.16
CA LYS A 154 -11.64 6.76 14.80
C LYS A 154 -12.08 8.18 14.48
N LYS A 155 -11.18 9.15 14.63
CA LYS A 155 -11.47 10.57 14.34
C LYS A 155 -11.85 10.80 12.88
N THR A 156 -11.17 10.13 11.96
CA THR A 156 -11.46 10.27 10.53
C THR A 156 -12.78 9.60 10.16
N LEU A 157 -13.02 8.37 10.64
CA LEU A 157 -14.14 7.53 10.24
C LEU A 157 -15.49 7.93 10.87
N ILE A 158 -15.49 8.59 12.04
CA ILE A 158 -16.74 8.94 12.75
C ILE A 158 -17.73 9.75 11.89
N SER A 159 -17.22 10.55 10.95
CA SER A 159 -18.01 11.43 10.05
C SER A 159 -18.26 10.84 8.67
N LYS A 160 -17.83 9.60 8.40
CA LYS A 160 -17.79 9.02 7.05
C LYS A 160 -18.92 8.02 6.86
N GLU A 161 -19.97 8.44 6.15
CA GLU A 161 -21.10 7.56 5.83
C GLU A 161 -20.77 6.50 4.78
N CYS A 162 -19.80 6.74 3.88
CA CYS A 162 -19.52 5.83 2.76
C CYS A 162 -19.12 4.42 3.24
N VAL A 163 -18.26 4.36 4.26
CA VAL A 163 -17.75 3.11 4.86
C VAL A 163 -18.76 2.37 5.75
N LYS A 164 -19.94 2.94 6.01
CA LYS A 164 -20.98 2.29 6.82
C LYS A 164 -21.85 1.35 5.99
N LYS A 165 -21.88 1.54 4.67
CA LYS A 165 -22.60 0.65 3.77
C LYS A 165 -21.84 -0.66 3.66
N LYS A 166 -22.57 -1.78 3.74
CA LYS A 166 -21.98 -3.09 3.48
C LYS A 166 -21.58 -3.16 2.01
N GLY A 167 -20.30 -3.42 1.74
CA GLY A 167 -19.81 -3.66 0.38
C GLY A 167 -20.38 -4.93 -0.22
N SER A 168 -20.47 -4.98 -1.55
CA SER A 168 -20.77 -6.19 -2.30
C SER A 168 -19.48 -6.98 -2.57
N VAL A 169 -19.53 -8.29 -2.39
CA VAL A 169 -18.43 -9.18 -2.78
C VAL A 169 -18.57 -9.47 -4.28
N TYR A 170 -17.56 -9.12 -5.07
CA TYR A 170 -17.58 -9.38 -6.51
C TYR A 170 -17.37 -10.86 -6.84
N ASN A 171 -16.46 -11.52 -6.12
CA ASN A 171 -16.14 -12.94 -6.27
C ASN A 171 -16.12 -13.62 -4.90
N GLU A 172 -17.17 -14.38 -4.59
CA GLU A 172 -17.32 -15.05 -3.29
C GLU A 172 -16.28 -16.15 -3.07
N GLU A 173 -15.89 -16.88 -4.11
CA GLU A 173 -14.89 -17.96 -4.00
C GLU A 173 -13.51 -17.39 -3.65
N GLU A 174 -13.08 -16.36 -4.37
CA GLU A 174 -11.84 -15.65 -4.08
C GLU A 174 -11.86 -15.03 -2.68
N TRP A 175 -12.98 -14.39 -2.31
CA TRP A 175 -13.17 -13.83 -0.99
C TRP A 175 -13.04 -14.89 0.11
N MET A 176 -13.72 -16.03 -0.03
CA MET A 176 -13.61 -17.14 0.93
C MET A 176 -12.18 -17.68 1.00
N MET A 177 -11.50 -17.85 -0.13
CA MET A 177 -10.14 -18.34 -0.16
C MET A 177 -9.17 -17.45 0.63
N PHE A 178 -9.26 -16.12 0.49
CA PHE A 178 -8.34 -15.19 1.16
C PHE A 178 -8.79 -14.76 2.57
N MET A 179 -10.06 -14.97 2.94
CA MET A 179 -10.56 -14.67 4.28
C MET A 179 -10.61 -15.87 5.22
N MET A 180 -10.62 -17.11 4.70
CA MET A 180 -10.73 -18.34 5.51
C MET A 180 -9.45 -19.14 5.61
N LYS A 181 -8.41 -18.82 4.82
CA LYS A 181 -7.11 -19.49 4.87
C LYS A 181 -6.02 -18.51 5.26
N GLU A 182 -5.00 -19.00 5.96
CA GLU A 182 -3.80 -18.19 6.17
C GLU A 182 -3.03 -18.06 4.86
N ALA A 183 -2.29 -16.96 4.69
CA ALA A 183 -1.51 -16.75 3.47
C ALA A 183 -0.51 -17.89 3.21
N GLY A 184 0.01 -18.53 4.26
CA GLY A 184 0.89 -19.69 4.15
C GLY A 184 0.21 -20.96 3.62
N ASP A 185 -1.11 -21.10 3.80
CA ASP A 185 -1.89 -22.22 3.27
C ASP A 185 -2.21 -22.04 1.78
N VAL A 186 -2.29 -20.78 1.32
CA VAL A 186 -2.57 -20.44 -0.08
C VAL A 186 -1.26 -20.39 -0.89
N PHE A 187 -0.20 -19.82 -0.32
CA PHE A 187 1.09 -19.64 -0.99
C PHE A 187 2.15 -20.53 -0.37
N THR A 188 2.46 -21.65 -1.03
CA THR A 188 3.54 -22.56 -0.61
C THR A 188 4.90 -21.84 -0.54
N PRO A 189 5.90 -22.34 0.22
CA PRO A 189 7.24 -21.75 0.26
C PRO A 189 7.86 -21.54 -1.13
N SER A 190 7.71 -22.51 -2.05
CA SER A 190 8.19 -22.38 -3.42
C SER A 190 7.46 -21.30 -4.22
N MET A 191 6.15 -21.14 -4.04
CA MET A 191 5.40 -20.03 -4.65
C MET A 191 5.88 -18.69 -4.12
N GLN A 192 6.12 -18.58 -2.81
CA GLN A 192 6.67 -17.37 -2.21
C GLN A 192 8.07 -17.06 -2.75
N CYS A 193 8.95 -18.05 -2.92
CA CYS A 193 10.26 -17.86 -3.55
C CYS A 193 10.14 -17.42 -5.02
N PHE A 194 9.28 -18.08 -5.79
CA PHE A 194 9.02 -17.75 -7.19
C PHE A 194 8.55 -16.30 -7.34
N ILE A 195 7.57 -15.87 -6.55
CA ILE A 195 7.01 -14.52 -6.61
C ILE A 195 8.05 -13.47 -6.20
N ASN A 196 8.90 -13.78 -5.22
CA ASN A 196 9.88 -12.82 -4.69
C ASN A 196 11.14 -12.70 -5.55
N TYR A 197 11.59 -13.78 -6.18
CA TYR A 197 12.91 -13.85 -6.81
C TYR A 197 12.86 -14.29 -8.29
N GLY A 198 11.71 -14.72 -8.79
CA GLY A 198 11.52 -15.14 -10.17
C GLY A 198 11.63 -16.65 -10.39
N PRO A 199 11.49 -17.10 -11.65
CA PRO A 199 11.11 -18.46 -12.02
C PRO A 199 12.08 -19.58 -11.64
N HIS A 200 13.32 -19.25 -11.28
CA HIS A 200 14.35 -20.23 -10.92
C HIS A 200 14.53 -20.40 -9.40
N ASN A 201 13.74 -19.71 -8.59
CA ASN A 201 13.88 -19.73 -7.14
C ASN A 201 12.76 -20.55 -6.52
N VAL A 202 13.07 -21.80 -6.18
CA VAL A 202 12.20 -22.72 -5.45
C VAL A 202 12.79 -23.02 -4.08
N HIS A 203 11.94 -23.30 -3.10
CA HIS A 203 12.41 -23.68 -1.77
C HIS A 203 12.86 -25.15 -1.81
N TYR A 204 14.14 -25.41 -1.53
CA TYR A 204 14.65 -26.77 -1.27
C TYR A 204 14.61 -26.99 0.24
N GLY A 205 13.80 -27.97 0.66
CA GLY A 205 13.60 -28.33 2.07
C GLY A 205 14.86 -28.77 2.78
#